data_AF-A0A4R6C563-F1
#
_entry.id   AF-A0A4R6C563-F1
#
_cell.length_a   1.000
_cell.length_b   1.000
_cell.length_c   1.000
_cell.angle_alpha   90.00
_cell.angle_beta   90.00
_cell.angle_gamma   90.00
#
_symmetry.space_group_name_H-M   'P 1'
#
loop_
_entity.id
_entity.type
_entity.pdbx_description
1 polymer ?
#
loop_
_entity_poly.entity_id
_entity_poly.type
_entity_poly.pdbx_seq_one_letter_code
_entity_poly.pdbx_strand_id
1 'polypeptide(L)'
;MVVLYDEMPAYYEVEFGESIYPLTRYAFTGDDTIYVVWNEIAHINTTKGIVEGTSKVGVYIYENTEIRQAVISRETLKKELATYYDAQGTAYYFGGIGSEDGEYINVENGPFIHFDPLTIEHYNSSKSIEAFIKDITE
;
A
#
# COMPACT_ATOMS: atom_id res chain seq x y z
N MET A 1 -10.23 7.93 19.54
CA MET A 1 -10.29 6.47 19.30
C MET A 1 -8.88 5.98 19.04
N VAL A 2 -8.53 4.78 19.50
CA VAL A 2 -7.25 4.14 19.19
C VAL A 2 -7.53 3.03 18.19
N VAL A 3 -6.71 2.94 17.14
CA VAL A 3 -6.78 1.90 16.11
C VAL A 3 -5.39 1.28 16.00
N LEU A 4 -5.30 -0.05 16.00
CA LEU A 4 -4.04 -0.73 15.72
C LEU A 4 -3.79 -0.76 14.21
N TYR A 5 -2.52 -0.75 13.80
CA TYR A 5 -2.13 -0.77 12.38
C TYR A 5 -2.83 -1.89 11.59
N ASP A 6 -2.84 -3.11 12.14
CA ASP A 6 -3.44 -4.28 11.50
C ASP A 6 -4.97 -4.29 11.51
N GLU A 7 -5.61 -3.48 12.38
CA GLU A 7 -7.06 -3.31 12.42
C GLU A 7 -7.52 -2.26 11.39
N MET A 8 -6.61 -1.43 10.90
CA MET A 8 -6.91 -0.43 9.90
C MET A 8 -6.96 -1.08 8.50
N PRO A 9 -8.00 -0.79 7.69
CA PRO A 9 -8.04 -1.25 6.31
C PRO A 9 -6.85 -0.69 5.52
N ALA A 10 -6.39 -1.45 4.52
CA ALA A 10 -5.32 -1.00 3.64
C ALA A 10 -5.65 0.34 2.97
N TYR A 11 -6.91 0.52 2.56
CA TYR A 11 -7.47 1.74 2.00
C TYR A 11 -8.88 1.99 2.55
N TYR A 12 -9.19 3.25 2.84
CA TYR A 12 -10.49 3.70 3.32
C TYR A 12 -10.80 5.09 2.78
N GLU A 13 -12.08 5.37 2.53
CA GLU A 13 -12.56 6.67 2.09
C GLU A 13 -13.37 7.31 3.21
N VAL A 14 -12.91 8.46 3.71
CA VAL A 14 -13.69 9.28 4.64
C VAL A 14 -14.51 10.26 3.82
N GLU A 15 -15.83 10.15 3.91
CA GLU A 15 -16.76 11.03 3.19
C GLU A 15 -17.19 12.22 4.07
N PHE A 16 -17.12 13.44 3.52
CA PHE A 16 -17.65 14.64 4.14
C PHE A 16 -18.29 15.55 3.08
N GLY A 17 -19.62 15.70 3.12
CA GLY A 17 -20.35 16.37 2.04
C GLY A 17 -20.19 15.60 0.73
N GLU A 18 -19.72 16.26 -0.32
CA GLU A 18 -19.35 15.61 -1.60
C GLU A 18 -17.85 15.27 -1.69
N SER A 19 -17.07 15.54 -0.63
CA SER A 19 -15.63 15.33 -0.60
C SER A 19 -15.27 13.94 -0.10
N ILE A 20 -14.27 13.35 -0.74
CA ILE A 20 -13.70 12.04 -0.39
C ILE A 20 -12.25 12.25 0.02
N TYR A 21 -11.92 11.88 1.25
CA TYR A 21 -10.56 11.92 1.79
C TYR A 21 -10.00 10.50 1.80
N PRO A 22 -9.02 10.18 0.94
CA PRO A 22 -8.41 8.86 0.93
C PRO A 22 -7.52 8.69 2.15
N LEU A 23 -7.66 7.55 2.81
CA LEU A 23 -6.89 7.16 3.98
C LEU A 23 -6.31 5.77 3.74
N THR A 24 -5.07 5.55 4.17
CA THR A 24 -4.40 4.25 4.02
C THR A 24 -3.59 3.93 5.26
N ARG A 25 -3.56 2.65 5.67
CA ARG A 25 -2.68 2.22 6.76
C ARG A 25 -1.20 2.42 6.42
N TYR A 26 -0.86 2.40 5.14
CA TYR A 26 0.50 2.64 4.65
C TYR A 26 1.02 4.06 4.90
N ALA A 27 0.19 4.97 5.42
CA ALA A 27 0.66 6.27 5.92
C ALA A 27 1.37 6.17 7.29
N PHE A 28 1.32 5.01 7.96
CA PHE A 28 1.85 4.77 9.29
C PHE A 28 2.94 3.67 9.26
N THR A 29 3.70 3.57 10.34
CA THR A 29 4.62 2.44 10.58
C THR A 29 3.89 1.32 11.31
N GLY A 30 4.33 0.07 11.15
CA GLY A 30 3.62 -1.11 11.65
C GLY A 30 3.50 -1.17 13.18
N ASP A 31 4.40 -0.47 13.89
CA ASP A 31 4.45 -0.42 15.34
C ASP A 31 3.70 0.81 15.91
N ASP A 32 3.10 1.65 15.05
CA ASP A 32 2.43 2.87 15.49
C ASP A 32 1.10 2.57 16.20
N THR A 33 0.90 3.24 17.34
CA THR A 33 -0.45 3.41 17.91
C THR A 33 -1.14 4.58 17.22
N ILE A 34 -2.16 4.31 16.41
CA ILE A 34 -2.84 5.33 15.63
C ILE A 34 -3.93 5.98 16.49
N TYR A 35 -3.75 7.27 16.79
CA TYR A 35 -4.73 8.08 17.51
C TYR A 35 -5.63 8.83 16.54
N VAL A 36 -6.91 8.49 16.55
CA VAL A 36 -7.94 9.21 15.79
C VAL A 36 -8.61 10.23 16.72
N VAL A 37 -8.39 11.51 16.42
CA VAL A 37 -8.97 12.64 17.15
C VAL A 37 -9.96 13.36 16.24
N TRP A 38 -11.23 13.39 16.65
CA TRP A 38 -12.26 14.16 15.98
C TRP A 38 -12.37 15.54 16.62
N ASN A 39 -12.08 16.57 15.83
CA ASN A 39 -12.25 17.97 16.25
C ASN A 39 -13.26 18.63 15.32
N GLU A 40 -14.19 19.39 15.91
CA GLU A 40 -15.04 20.28 15.13
C GLU A 40 -14.20 21.44 14.58
N ILE A 41 -14.27 21.67 13.27
CA ILE A 41 -13.59 22.79 12.62
C ILE A 41 -14.63 23.75 12.04
N ALA A 42 -14.37 25.05 12.15
CA ALA A 42 -15.40 26.07 11.96
C ALA A 42 -15.98 26.15 10.54
N HIS A 43 -15.22 25.76 9.50
CA HIS A 43 -15.70 25.50 8.14
C HIS A 43 -14.58 24.85 7.31
N ILE A 44 -14.91 23.83 6.51
CA ILE A 44 -14.05 23.31 5.42
C ILE A 44 -14.82 23.42 4.11
N ASN A 45 -14.19 23.97 3.08
CA ASN A 45 -14.80 24.00 1.75
C ASN A 45 -14.94 22.57 1.23
N THR A 46 -16.11 22.22 0.70
CA THR A 46 -16.32 20.91 0.10
C THR A 46 -15.86 20.92 -1.36
N THR A 47 -15.02 19.96 -1.72
CA THR A 47 -14.73 19.56 -3.10
C THR A 47 -15.68 18.43 -3.52
N LYS A 48 -15.93 18.27 -4.82
CA LYS A 48 -16.68 17.13 -5.35
C LYS A 48 -15.73 16.00 -5.75
N GLY A 49 -15.83 14.85 -5.09
CA GLY A 49 -14.97 13.69 -5.30
C GLY A 49 -13.72 13.70 -4.42
N ILE A 50 -12.68 12.98 -4.85
CA ILE A 50 -11.41 12.90 -4.12
C ILE A 50 -10.79 14.29 -4.00
N VAL A 51 -10.41 14.67 -2.77
CA VAL A 51 -9.76 15.96 -2.52
C VAL A 51 -8.36 16.02 -3.14
N GLU A 52 -8.02 17.16 -3.73
CA GLU A 52 -6.67 17.41 -4.25
C GLU A 52 -5.62 17.35 -3.13
N GLY A 53 -4.39 17.05 -3.52
CA GLY A 53 -3.25 16.93 -2.62
C GLY A 53 -2.64 15.53 -2.68
N THR A 54 -1.69 15.31 -1.78
CA THR A 54 -0.88 14.09 -1.77
C THR A 54 -0.87 13.46 -0.39
N SER A 55 -0.71 12.14 -0.35
CA SER A 55 -0.51 11.39 0.90
C SER A 55 0.58 10.33 0.72
N LYS A 56 1.10 9.83 1.84
CA LYS A 56 2.11 8.77 1.85
C LYS A 56 1.48 7.39 1.71
N VAL A 57 2.15 6.52 0.95
CA VAL A 57 1.85 5.10 0.79
C VAL A 57 3.16 4.33 0.95
N GLY A 58 3.53 4.04 2.19
CA GLY A 58 4.86 3.61 2.59
C GLY A 58 5.79 4.82 2.66
N VAL A 59 6.96 4.72 2.01
CA VAL A 59 7.92 5.83 1.89
C VAL A 59 7.68 6.75 0.69
N TYR A 60 6.67 6.44 -0.12
CA TYR A 60 6.38 7.14 -1.38
C TYR A 60 5.19 8.10 -1.23
N ILE A 61 5.21 9.19 -1.99
CA ILE A 61 4.15 10.19 -2.03
C ILE A 61 3.33 9.95 -3.31
N TYR A 62 2.01 9.88 -3.15
CA TYR A 62 1.06 9.72 -4.25
C TYR A 62 0.07 10.87 -4.27
N GLU A 63 -0.40 11.23 -5.46
CA GLU A 63 -1.61 12.05 -5.57
C GLU A 63 -2.78 11.30 -4.94
N ASN A 64 -3.65 12.04 -4.27
CA ASN A 64 -4.80 11.46 -3.57
C ASN A 64 -5.69 10.61 -4.50
N THR A 65 -5.76 11.00 -5.78
CA THR A 65 -6.48 10.27 -6.84
C THR A 65 -5.89 8.91 -7.18
N GLU A 66 -4.62 8.66 -6.85
CA GLU A 66 -3.87 7.45 -7.20
C GLU A 66 -3.75 6.45 -6.04
N ILE A 67 -3.94 6.91 -4.80
CA ILE A 67 -3.74 6.11 -3.58
C ILE A 67 -4.51 4.79 -3.64
N ARG A 68 -5.77 4.82 -4.06
CA ARG A 68 -6.60 3.62 -4.15
C ARG A 68 -5.95 2.55 -5.01
N GLN A 69 -5.49 2.93 -6.20
CA GLN A 69 -4.87 2.00 -7.13
C GLN A 69 -3.51 1.51 -6.61
N ALA A 70 -2.69 2.43 -6.09
CA ALA A 70 -1.38 2.09 -5.53
C ALA A 70 -1.48 1.05 -4.40
N VAL A 71 -2.42 1.25 -3.47
CA VAL A 71 -2.65 0.34 -2.34
C VAL A 71 -3.20 -1.01 -2.83
N ILE A 72 -4.20 -1.01 -3.71
CA ILE A 72 -4.81 -2.27 -4.19
C ILE A 72 -3.78 -3.09 -4.97
N SER A 73 -3.00 -2.47 -5.87
CA SER A 73 -1.97 -3.18 -6.62
C SER A 73 -0.90 -3.76 -5.69
N ARG A 74 -0.47 -3.01 -4.66
CA ARG A 74 0.48 -3.51 -3.66
C ARG A 74 -0.06 -4.72 -2.88
N GLU A 75 -1.27 -4.63 -2.36
CA GLU A 75 -1.90 -5.75 -1.63
C GLU A 75 -2.09 -6.98 -2.53
N THR A 76 -2.47 -6.77 -3.79
CA THR A 76 -2.67 -7.84 -4.76
C THR A 76 -1.35 -8.53 -5.07
N LEU A 77 -0.28 -7.76 -5.35
CA LEU A 77 1.05 -8.31 -5.59
C LEU A 77 1.56 -9.09 -4.38
N LYS A 78 1.44 -8.56 -3.16
CA LYS A 78 1.84 -9.28 -1.93
C LYS A 78 1.12 -10.63 -1.82
N LYS A 79 -0.19 -10.66 -2.07
CA LYS A 79 -1.00 -11.89 -2.04
C LYS A 79 -0.62 -12.88 -3.13
N GLU A 80 -0.40 -12.42 -4.35
CA GLU A 80 -0.04 -13.30 -5.48
C GLU A 80 1.36 -13.87 -5.32
N LEU A 81 2.34 -13.09 -4.85
CA LEU A 81 3.68 -13.58 -4.52
C LEU A 81 3.64 -14.64 -3.44
N ALA A 82 2.89 -14.39 -2.35
CA ALA A 82 2.70 -15.38 -1.28
C ALA A 82 2.14 -16.69 -1.83
N THR A 83 1.06 -16.60 -2.61
CA THR A 83 0.42 -17.77 -3.24
C THR A 83 1.37 -18.51 -4.18
N TYR A 84 2.16 -17.78 -4.97
CA TYR A 84 3.10 -18.35 -5.93
C TYR A 84 4.24 -19.12 -5.25
N TYR A 85 4.83 -18.57 -4.19
CA TYR A 85 5.93 -19.22 -3.48
C TYR A 85 5.45 -20.33 -2.52
N ASP A 86 4.27 -20.18 -1.90
CA ASP A 86 3.63 -21.25 -1.12
C ASP A 86 3.40 -22.49 -2.00
N ALA A 87 2.94 -22.30 -3.25
CA ALA A 87 2.70 -23.40 -4.19
C ALA A 87 3.98 -24.16 -4.60
N GLN A 88 5.15 -23.53 -4.46
CA GLN A 88 6.45 -24.13 -4.74
C GLN A 88 7.11 -24.74 -3.50
N GLY A 89 6.60 -24.46 -2.31
CA GLY A 89 7.25 -24.82 -1.05
C GLY A 89 8.53 -24.02 -0.79
N THR A 90 8.66 -22.82 -1.39
CA THR A 90 9.81 -21.94 -1.21
C THR A 90 9.56 -21.00 -0.03
N ALA A 91 10.50 -20.93 0.92
CA ALA A 91 10.37 -20.03 2.06
C ALA A 91 10.53 -18.56 1.63
N TYR A 92 9.76 -17.67 2.24
CA TYR A 92 9.87 -16.22 2.07
C TYR A 92 9.45 -15.49 3.34
N TYR A 93 9.81 -14.21 3.45
CA TYR A 93 9.22 -13.30 4.43
C TYR A 93 9.00 -11.92 3.83
N PHE A 94 7.95 -11.24 4.29
CA PHE A 94 7.73 -9.82 4.04
C PHE A 94 8.37 -9.00 5.15
N GLY A 95 9.02 -7.89 4.80
CA GLY A 95 9.69 -7.01 5.75
C GLY A 95 9.65 -5.55 5.33
N GLY A 96 10.26 -4.69 6.15
CA GLY A 96 10.47 -3.28 5.82
C GLY A 96 9.29 -2.34 6.07
N ILE A 97 8.24 -2.79 6.78
CA ILE A 97 7.13 -1.91 7.18
C ILE A 97 7.69 -0.74 8.01
N GLY A 98 7.43 0.49 7.55
CA GLY A 98 7.92 1.71 8.20
C GLY A 98 9.43 1.99 8.05
N SER A 99 10.16 1.15 7.29
CA SER A 99 11.59 1.39 7.03
C SER A 99 11.81 2.46 5.96
N GLU A 100 12.95 3.15 6.00
CA GLU A 100 13.34 4.16 5.00
C GLU A 100 13.53 3.54 3.59
N ASP A 101 13.98 2.30 3.53
CA ASP A 101 14.21 1.56 2.28
C ASP A 101 12.91 0.98 1.68
N GLY A 102 11.80 1.09 2.40
CA GLY A 102 10.49 0.59 2.00
C GLY A 102 10.28 -0.91 2.25
N GLU A 103 9.03 -1.35 2.03
CA GLU A 103 8.66 -2.76 2.20
C GLU A 103 9.22 -3.64 1.09
N TYR A 104 9.46 -4.91 1.41
CA TYR A 104 9.98 -5.90 0.48
C TYR A 104 9.50 -7.31 0.79
N ILE A 105 9.68 -8.22 -0.17
CA ILE A 105 9.71 -9.67 0.05
C ILE A 105 11.14 -10.19 -0.18
N ASN A 106 11.58 -11.07 0.70
CA ASN A 106 12.82 -11.81 0.56
C ASN A 106 12.50 -13.30 0.42
N VAL A 107 12.94 -13.90 -0.68
CA VAL A 107 12.65 -15.29 -1.06
C VAL A 107 13.91 -16.14 -0.92
N GLU A 108 13.81 -17.29 -0.27
CA GLU A 108 14.94 -18.20 -0.07
C GLU A 108 15.52 -18.65 -1.42
N ASN A 109 16.82 -18.39 -1.63
CA ASN A 109 17.53 -18.64 -2.89
C ASN A 109 16.83 -18.02 -4.12
N GLY A 110 16.05 -16.96 -3.92
CA GLY A 110 15.25 -16.30 -4.94
C GLY A 110 15.48 -14.79 -4.98
N PRO A 111 14.58 -14.04 -5.63
CA PRO A 111 14.70 -12.60 -5.74
C PRO A 111 14.42 -11.88 -4.41
N PHE A 112 15.00 -10.70 -4.28
CA PHE A 112 14.63 -9.69 -3.28
C PHE A 112 13.86 -8.59 -4.00
N ILE A 113 12.58 -8.38 -3.64
CA ILE A 113 11.68 -7.51 -4.41
C ILE A 113 11.14 -6.41 -3.49
N HIS A 114 11.39 -5.15 -3.84
CA HIS A 114 10.80 -3.99 -3.16
C HIS A 114 9.38 -3.71 -3.66
N PHE A 115 8.51 -3.19 -2.79
CA PHE A 115 7.16 -2.73 -3.16
C PHE A 115 7.14 -1.23 -3.50
N ASP A 116 8.15 -0.79 -4.22
CA ASP A 116 8.28 0.58 -4.73
C ASP A 116 7.36 0.84 -5.93
N PRO A 117 7.11 2.12 -6.30
CA PRO A 117 6.19 2.46 -7.37
C PRO A 117 6.54 1.83 -8.72
N LEU A 118 7.83 1.70 -9.06
CA LEU A 118 8.25 1.11 -10.34
C LEU A 118 7.97 -0.39 -10.36
N THR A 119 8.21 -1.09 -9.24
CA THR A 119 7.85 -2.50 -9.13
C THR A 119 6.34 -2.70 -9.27
N ILE A 120 5.54 -1.83 -8.65
CA ILE A 120 4.07 -1.87 -8.77
C ILE A 120 3.61 -1.57 -10.21
N GLU A 121 4.21 -0.58 -10.87
CA GLU A 121 3.92 -0.25 -12.27
C GLU A 121 4.29 -1.40 -13.22
N HIS A 122 5.45 -2.04 -12.98
CA HIS A 122 5.88 -3.20 -13.73
C HIS A 122 4.87 -4.34 -13.57
N TYR A 123 4.51 -4.68 -12.33
CA TYR A 123 3.50 -5.70 -12.04
C TYR A 123 2.15 -5.41 -12.72
N ASN A 124 1.67 -4.16 -12.66
CA ASN A 124 0.41 -3.76 -13.31
C ASN A 124 0.46 -3.92 -14.84
N SER A 125 1.67 -3.91 -15.43
CA SER A 125 1.89 -4.10 -16.86
C SER A 125 2.14 -5.57 -17.23
N SER A 126 2.40 -6.44 -16.24
CA SER A 126 2.62 -7.86 -16.43
C SER A 126 1.30 -8.62 -16.66
N LYS A 127 1.37 -9.70 -17.45
CA LYS A 127 0.18 -10.51 -17.79
C LYS A 127 -0.28 -11.45 -16.67
N SER A 128 0.65 -11.85 -15.81
CA SER A 128 0.42 -12.73 -14.66
C SER A 128 1.60 -12.61 -13.69
N ILE A 129 1.44 -13.20 -12.51
CA ILE A 129 2.51 -13.25 -11.50
C ILE A 129 3.74 -14.01 -12.02
N GLU A 130 3.56 -15.07 -12.80
CA GLU A 130 4.66 -15.84 -13.40
C GLU A 130 5.43 -15.01 -14.41
N ALA A 131 4.73 -14.22 -15.24
CA ALA A 131 5.37 -13.33 -16.20
C ALA A 131 6.18 -12.24 -15.47
N PHE A 132 5.58 -11.62 -14.44
CA PHE A 132 6.26 -10.64 -13.60
C PHE A 132 7.54 -11.20 -12.97
N ILE A 133 7.47 -12.39 -12.35
CA ILE A 133 8.62 -13.02 -11.68
C ILE A 133 9.70 -13.39 -12.69
N LYS A 134 9.32 -13.90 -13.86
CA LYS A 134 10.27 -14.19 -14.93
C LYS A 134 11.02 -12.93 -15.34
N ASP A 135 10.30 -11.83 -15.59
CA ASP A 135 10.89 -10.58 -16.07
C ASP A 135 11.84 -9.91 -15.07
N ILE A 136 11.72 -10.20 -13.76
CA ILE A 136 12.63 -9.66 -12.72
C ILE A 136 13.78 -10.62 -12.34
N THR A 137 13.77 -11.86 -12.85
CA THR A 137 14.78 -12.89 -12.51
C THR A 137 15.65 -13.30 -13.69
N GLU A 138 15.23 -13.02 -14.93
CA GLU A 138 15.94 -13.32 -16.18
C GLU A 138 16.41 -12.04 -16.90
#